data_AF-A0A1H8F186-F1
#
_entry.id   AF-A0A1H8F186-F1
#
_cell.length_a   1.000
_cell.length_b   1.000
_cell.length_c   1.000
_cell.angle_alpha   90.00
_cell.angle_beta   90.00
_cell.angle_gamma   90.00
#
_symmetry.space_group_name_H-M   'P 1'
#
loop_
_entity.id
_entity.type
_entity.pdbx_description
1 polymer ?
#
loop_
_entity_poly.entity_id
_entity_poly.type
_entity_poly.pdbx_seq_one_letter_code
_entity_poly.pdbx_strand_id
1 'polypeptide(L)'
;MQLTFLGAAGEVTGSCYLLETEDWRMLVDCGMFQGGREADKKNRTAFNFDPETIDCVLLTHAHIDHSGLLPRLSAWGFRGPVFATSATIDLLHVMLKDSAHIQEKETEWRNKTRRGRSRAVSALQEYAPLYTVAQAESFLNQLRSVNYNTEYFPLSGARCIFRDAGHILGSAIIELWVTNGSHTRKFVFSGDLGQPGHPIVCDPTPIDHADILLVESTYGNRLHRNMDDTLDELVHAINNTLVEKGGNVIIPAFTVGRTQDLLFLLIDLYREGKLGEMDIYVDSPMALAATGITMKHIAVLDRETQEAMQWMRANDKKPRIRFIQDVEESMQLNTVQQGAIIISASGMCDAGRIKYHLKYNLNRPECSIIITGFQAARTLGRRLVDGARVVRIFGQDIVVRADIYTIGGLSAHADQKALLDWLGHFKKPPARTFVVHGEPGNAASLASAIQDTLHWQHVAIPEQKSAVTL
;
A
#
# COMPACT_ATOMS: atom_id res chain seq x y z
N MET A 1 -17.73 -4.19 -26.50
CA MET A 1 -16.82 -3.86 -25.38
C MET A 1 -17.21 -4.67 -24.15
N GLN A 2 -16.24 -5.23 -23.43
CA GLN A 2 -16.47 -6.07 -22.24
C GLN A 2 -15.48 -5.69 -21.13
N LEU A 3 -15.97 -5.67 -19.88
CA LEU A 3 -15.16 -5.50 -18.67
C LEU A 3 -15.20 -6.78 -17.84
N THR A 4 -14.03 -7.33 -17.49
CA THR A 4 -13.88 -8.56 -16.72
C THR A 4 -13.10 -8.29 -15.43
N PHE A 5 -13.63 -8.77 -14.30
CA PHE A 5 -13.04 -8.56 -12.97
C PHE A 5 -12.13 -9.74 -12.61
N LEU A 6 -10.83 -9.65 -12.88
CA LEU A 6 -9.90 -10.78 -12.66
C LEU A 6 -9.48 -10.93 -11.19
N GLY A 7 -9.48 -9.83 -10.43
CA GLY A 7 -9.25 -9.83 -8.98
C GLY A 7 -9.82 -8.59 -8.30
N ALA A 8 -9.60 -8.45 -7.00
CA ALA A 8 -10.20 -7.42 -6.12
C ALA A 8 -11.74 -7.31 -6.22
N ALA A 9 -12.42 -8.41 -6.52
CA ALA A 9 -13.87 -8.52 -6.59
C ALA A 9 -14.37 -9.41 -5.44
N GLY A 10 -14.81 -8.76 -4.35
CA GLY A 10 -15.09 -9.42 -3.07
C GLY A 10 -13.83 -9.75 -2.24
N GLU A 11 -12.70 -9.10 -2.55
CA GLU A 11 -11.45 -9.18 -1.78
C GLU A 11 -10.62 -7.89 -1.89
N VAL A 12 -9.63 -7.72 -0.99
CA VAL A 12 -8.80 -6.51 -0.84
C VAL A 12 -7.50 -6.58 -1.65
N THR A 13 -7.16 -7.68 -2.32
CA THR A 13 -5.85 -7.78 -2.99
C THR A 13 -5.98 -8.43 -4.36
N GLY A 14 -4.93 -8.26 -5.18
CA GLY A 14 -4.89 -8.81 -6.53
C GLY A 14 -5.71 -7.99 -7.53
N SER A 15 -5.75 -6.67 -7.38
CA SER A 15 -6.43 -5.75 -8.29
C SER A 15 -6.02 -6.00 -9.73
N CYS A 16 -6.98 -6.36 -10.57
CA CYS A 16 -6.77 -6.60 -12.00
C CYS A 16 -8.10 -6.58 -12.73
N TYR A 17 -8.25 -5.64 -13.66
CA TYR A 17 -9.47 -5.46 -14.45
C TYR A 17 -9.11 -5.50 -15.93
N LEU A 18 -9.78 -6.37 -16.69
CA LEU A 18 -9.53 -6.55 -18.12
C LEU A 18 -10.63 -5.85 -18.92
N LEU A 19 -10.25 -4.86 -19.71
CA LEU A 19 -11.13 -4.14 -20.63
C LEU A 19 -10.82 -4.54 -22.08
N GLU A 20 -11.85 -4.98 -22.78
CA GLU A 20 -11.71 -5.57 -24.11
C GLU A 20 -12.63 -4.86 -25.12
N THR A 21 -12.04 -4.48 -26.24
CA THR A 21 -12.74 -4.03 -27.45
C THR A 21 -12.58 -5.07 -28.55
N GLU A 22 -13.06 -4.79 -29.76
CA GLU A 22 -12.80 -5.66 -30.91
C GLU A 22 -11.34 -5.57 -31.38
N ASP A 23 -10.68 -4.44 -31.10
CA ASP A 23 -9.35 -4.12 -31.63
C ASP A 23 -8.22 -4.41 -30.64
N TRP A 24 -8.48 -4.34 -29.33
CA TRP A 24 -7.45 -4.42 -28.30
C TRP A 24 -7.96 -4.89 -26.94
N ARG A 25 -7.02 -5.35 -26.11
CA ARG A 25 -7.21 -5.77 -24.71
C ARG A 25 -6.26 -4.99 -23.80
N MET A 26 -6.81 -4.36 -22.77
CA MET A 26 -6.07 -3.55 -21.81
C MET A 26 -6.32 -4.05 -20.39
N LEU A 27 -5.27 -4.09 -19.57
CA LEU A 27 -5.43 -4.26 -18.13
C LEU A 27 -5.40 -2.91 -17.41
N VAL A 28 -6.22 -2.77 -16.38
CA VAL A 28 -6.03 -1.79 -15.31
C VAL A 28 -5.61 -2.55 -14.07
N ASP A 29 -4.40 -2.25 -13.59
CA ASP A 29 -3.67 -2.98 -12.56
C ASP A 29 -3.40 -4.47 -12.89
N CYS A 30 -2.38 -5.03 -12.22
CA CYS A 30 -2.01 -6.45 -12.30
C CYS A 30 -1.34 -6.85 -10.96
N GLY A 31 -2.18 -6.91 -9.94
CA GLY A 31 -1.82 -7.07 -8.56
C GLY A 31 -1.59 -8.51 -8.11
N MET A 32 -0.78 -8.68 -7.07
CA MET A 32 -0.59 -9.95 -6.38
C MET A 32 -1.64 -10.13 -5.28
N PHE A 33 -2.26 -11.30 -5.21
CA PHE A 33 -3.09 -11.68 -4.07
C PHE A 33 -2.20 -11.88 -2.85
N GLN A 34 -2.54 -11.23 -1.73
CA GLN A 34 -1.80 -11.32 -0.48
C GLN A 34 -2.72 -11.73 0.66
N GLY A 35 -2.16 -12.42 1.66
CA GLY A 35 -2.91 -12.88 2.82
C GLY A 35 -3.73 -14.15 2.58
N GLY A 36 -3.92 -14.93 3.65
CA GLY A 36 -4.68 -16.18 3.60
C GLY A 36 -3.95 -17.36 2.95
N ARG A 37 -4.58 -18.54 3.01
CA ARG A 37 -4.00 -19.80 2.50
C ARG A 37 -4.10 -19.95 0.99
N GLU A 38 -5.06 -19.29 0.35
CA GLU A 38 -5.33 -19.41 -1.09
C GLU A 38 -4.51 -18.46 -1.97
N ALA A 39 -3.83 -17.45 -1.40
CA ALA A 39 -3.09 -16.43 -2.16
C ALA A 39 -2.07 -17.02 -3.14
N ASP A 40 -1.23 -17.97 -2.72
CA ASP A 40 -0.24 -18.61 -3.62
C ASP A 40 -0.91 -19.30 -4.80
N LYS A 41 -2.04 -20.00 -4.56
CA LYS A 41 -2.81 -20.67 -5.62
C LYS A 41 -3.44 -19.65 -6.57
N LYS A 42 -4.04 -18.58 -6.05
CA LYS A 42 -4.62 -17.50 -6.87
C LYS A 42 -3.55 -16.86 -7.75
N ASN A 43 -2.40 -16.48 -7.18
CA ASN A 43 -1.29 -15.91 -7.93
C ASN A 43 -0.76 -16.84 -9.03
N ARG A 44 -0.70 -18.15 -8.78
CA ARG A 44 -0.25 -19.13 -9.77
C ARG A 44 -1.24 -19.33 -10.92
N THR A 45 -2.53 -19.08 -10.68
CA THR A 45 -3.64 -19.28 -11.63
C THR A 45 -4.32 -17.97 -12.06
N ALA A 46 -3.67 -16.84 -11.80
CA ALA A 46 -4.24 -15.50 -12.00
C ALA A 46 -4.54 -15.21 -13.48
N PHE A 47 -3.70 -15.70 -14.38
CA PHE A 47 -3.87 -15.53 -15.82
C PHE A 47 -4.62 -16.74 -16.41
N ASN A 48 -5.92 -16.57 -16.63
CA ASN A 48 -6.78 -17.50 -17.36
C ASN A 48 -7.01 -17.07 -18.82
N PHE A 49 -6.21 -16.11 -19.29
CA PHE A 49 -6.14 -15.60 -20.65
C PHE A 49 -4.69 -15.65 -21.13
N ASP A 50 -4.47 -15.51 -22.43
CA ASP A 50 -3.14 -15.45 -23.03
C ASP A 50 -2.50 -14.05 -22.80
N PRO A 51 -1.41 -13.92 -22.03
CA PRO A 51 -0.76 -12.64 -21.77
C PRO A 51 -0.21 -11.95 -23.03
N GLU A 52 0.08 -12.68 -24.11
CA GLU A 52 0.55 -12.10 -25.38
C GLU A 52 -0.53 -11.24 -26.06
N THR A 53 -1.80 -11.48 -25.72
CA THR A 53 -2.94 -10.74 -26.29
C THR A 53 -3.24 -9.42 -25.60
N ILE A 54 -2.52 -9.08 -24.52
CA ILE A 54 -2.69 -7.80 -23.82
C ILE A 54 -1.82 -6.74 -24.50
N ASP A 55 -2.45 -5.65 -24.93
CA ASP A 55 -1.77 -4.59 -25.68
C ASP A 55 -1.06 -3.59 -24.77
N CYS A 56 -1.65 -3.27 -23.62
CA CYS A 56 -1.01 -2.43 -22.60
C CYS A 56 -1.64 -2.60 -21.21
N VAL A 57 -0.98 -2.03 -20.20
CA VAL A 57 -1.49 -1.93 -18.83
C VAL A 57 -1.49 -0.47 -18.37
N LEU A 58 -2.56 -0.03 -17.74
CA LEU A 58 -2.59 1.21 -16.95
C LEU A 58 -2.47 0.83 -15.47
N LEU A 59 -1.53 1.43 -14.75
CA LEU A 59 -1.27 1.10 -13.35
C LEU A 59 -1.58 2.30 -12.46
N THR A 60 -2.47 2.08 -11.48
CA THR A 60 -2.90 3.11 -10.53
C THR A 60 -1.77 3.54 -9.59
N HIS A 61 -1.07 2.58 -8.98
CA HIS A 61 0.01 2.88 -8.03
C HIS A 61 0.95 1.68 -7.78
N ALA A 62 1.97 1.89 -6.95
CA ALA A 62 3.09 0.96 -6.79
C ALA A 62 2.88 -0.21 -5.81
N HIS A 63 1.77 -0.27 -5.06
CA HIS A 63 1.57 -1.37 -4.11
C HIS A 63 1.52 -2.74 -4.81
N ILE A 64 1.96 -3.78 -4.10
CA ILE A 64 2.18 -5.12 -4.67
C ILE A 64 0.85 -5.81 -5.02
N ASP A 65 -0.21 -5.48 -4.33
CA ASP A 65 -1.59 -5.87 -4.62
C ASP A 65 -2.23 -5.15 -5.81
N HIS A 66 -1.52 -4.21 -6.44
CA HIS A 66 -1.87 -3.57 -7.73
C HIS A 66 -0.82 -3.81 -8.83
N SER A 67 0.44 -4.06 -8.48
CA SER A 67 1.56 -4.14 -9.43
C SER A 67 2.32 -5.46 -9.43
N GLY A 68 2.12 -6.28 -8.39
CA GLY A 68 3.02 -7.38 -8.05
C GLY A 68 3.04 -8.56 -9.01
N LEU A 69 2.06 -8.70 -9.92
CA LEU A 69 2.07 -9.73 -10.96
C LEU A 69 2.59 -9.23 -12.31
N LEU A 70 2.90 -7.94 -12.47
CA LEU A 70 3.42 -7.39 -13.73
C LEU A 70 4.69 -8.10 -14.23
N PRO A 71 5.71 -8.38 -13.40
CA PRO A 71 6.89 -9.13 -13.87
C PRO A 71 6.54 -10.55 -14.34
N ARG A 72 5.57 -11.20 -13.69
CA ARG A 72 5.08 -12.52 -14.08
C ARG A 72 4.32 -12.45 -15.41
N LEU A 73 3.47 -11.45 -15.59
CA LEU A 73 2.73 -11.20 -16.84
C LEU A 73 3.72 -11.07 -18.01
N SER A 74 4.77 -10.25 -17.83
CA SER A 74 5.86 -10.11 -18.81
C SER A 74 6.62 -11.42 -19.03
N ALA A 75 7.00 -12.14 -17.97
CA ALA A 75 7.66 -13.43 -18.09
C ALA A 75 6.82 -14.48 -18.86
N TRP A 76 5.50 -14.32 -18.89
CA TRP A 76 4.55 -15.23 -19.54
C TRP A 76 4.18 -14.84 -20.98
N GLY A 77 4.71 -13.75 -21.51
CA GLY A 77 4.54 -13.41 -22.93
C GLY A 77 4.16 -11.96 -23.21
N PHE A 78 3.61 -11.23 -22.23
CA PHE A 78 3.25 -9.82 -22.41
C PHE A 78 4.48 -8.97 -22.78
N ARG A 79 4.34 -8.12 -23.81
CA ARG A 79 5.39 -7.22 -24.31
C ARG A 79 4.96 -5.75 -24.40
N GLY A 80 3.70 -5.45 -24.10
CA GLY A 80 3.15 -4.10 -24.20
C GLY A 80 3.73 -3.13 -23.17
N PRO A 81 3.46 -1.82 -23.31
CA PRO A 81 3.83 -0.82 -22.32
C PRO A 81 2.95 -0.89 -21.06
N VAL A 82 3.51 -0.46 -19.93
CA VAL A 82 2.79 -0.24 -18.68
C VAL A 82 2.87 1.23 -18.31
N PHE A 83 1.75 1.94 -18.35
CA PHE A 83 1.67 3.37 -18.08
C PHE A 83 1.41 3.62 -16.59
N ALA A 84 2.27 4.43 -15.97
CA ALA A 84 2.16 4.83 -14.58
C ALA A 84 2.83 6.18 -14.34
N THR A 85 2.51 6.85 -13.23
CA THR A 85 3.16 8.11 -12.88
C THR A 85 4.67 7.94 -12.66
N SER A 86 5.47 9.00 -12.86
CA SER A 86 6.93 8.91 -12.66
C SER A 86 7.31 8.45 -11.25
N ALA A 87 6.55 8.89 -10.25
CA ALA A 87 6.74 8.50 -8.86
C ALA A 87 6.43 7.01 -8.64
N THR A 88 5.32 6.50 -9.19
CA THR A 88 4.98 5.07 -9.15
C THR A 88 6.08 4.24 -9.82
N ILE A 89 6.61 4.66 -10.98
CA ILE A 89 7.70 3.95 -11.67
C ILE A 89 8.95 3.85 -10.79
N ASP A 90 9.37 4.95 -10.16
CA ASP A 90 10.54 4.93 -9.27
C ASP A 90 10.32 4.00 -8.06
N LEU A 91 9.12 3.99 -7.48
CA LEU A 91 8.78 3.07 -6.40
C LEU A 91 8.82 1.60 -6.86
N LEU A 92 8.31 1.28 -8.07
CA LEU A 92 8.36 -0.07 -8.62
C LEU A 92 9.78 -0.61 -8.80
N HIS A 93 10.76 0.25 -9.09
CA HIS A 93 12.17 -0.16 -9.16
C HIS A 93 12.66 -0.75 -7.83
N VAL A 94 12.10 -0.32 -6.70
CA VAL A 94 12.46 -0.86 -5.38
C VAL A 94 11.54 -2.03 -5.01
N MET A 95 10.23 -1.81 -5.12
CA MET A 95 9.22 -2.74 -4.59
C MET A 95 9.17 -4.07 -5.34
N LEU A 96 9.27 -4.07 -6.68
CA LEU A 96 9.20 -5.31 -7.45
C LEU A 96 10.44 -6.19 -7.24
N LYS A 97 11.62 -5.57 -7.09
CA LYS A 97 12.87 -6.28 -6.80
C LYS A 97 12.88 -6.88 -5.38
N ASP A 98 12.42 -6.12 -4.39
CA ASP A 98 12.29 -6.61 -3.01
C ASP A 98 11.30 -7.78 -2.94
N SER A 99 10.12 -7.64 -3.56
CA SER A 99 9.14 -8.73 -3.68
C SER A 99 9.73 -9.97 -4.36
N ALA A 100 10.47 -9.82 -5.46
CA ALA A 100 11.14 -10.94 -6.11
C ALA A 100 12.17 -11.62 -5.20
N HIS A 101 13.00 -10.82 -4.52
CA HIS A 101 14.02 -11.34 -3.61
C HIS A 101 13.41 -12.15 -2.45
N ILE A 102 12.33 -11.64 -1.85
CA ILE A 102 11.59 -12.34 -0.80
C ILE A 102 11.07 -13.68 -1.34
N GLN A 103 10.44 -13.67 -2.51
CA GLN A 103 9.89 -14.88 -3.13
C GLN A 103 10.98 -15.92 -3.44
N GLU A 104 12.12 -15.49 -3.97
CA GLU A 104 13.27 -16.37 -4.23
C GLU A 104 13.76 -17.02 -2.92
N LYS A 105 13.96 -16.23 -1.87
CA LYS A 105 14.44 -16.71 -0.57
C LYS A 105 13.46 -17.67 0.09
N GLU A 106 12.16 -17.36 0.05
CA GLU A 106 11.14 -18.28 0.54
C GLU A 106 11.13 -19.60 -0.24
N THR A 107 11.27 -19.53 -1.56
CA THR A 107 11.29 -20.71 -2.42
C THR A 107 12.53 -21.57 -2.15
N GLU A 108 13.71 -20.96 -2.03
CA GLU A 108 14.96 -21.62 -1.63
C GLU A 108 14.78 -22.36 -0.29
N TRP A 109 14.20 -21.70 0.72
CA TRP A 109 14.00 -22.29 2.04
C TRP A 109 12.98 -23.45 2.03
N ARG A 110 11.87 -23.31 1.30
CA ARG A 110 10.87 -24.38 1.11
C ARG A 110 11.48 -25.60 0.43
N ASN A 111 12.28 -25.40 -0.62
CA ASN A 111 12.96 -26.48 -1.35
C ASN A 111 14.01 -27.18 -0.47
N LYS A 112 14.81 -26.43 0.31
CA LYS A 112 15.77 -27.00 1.29
C LYS A 112 15.07 -27.85 2.35
N THR A 113 13.97 -27.36 2.93
CA THR A 113 13.21 -28.08 3.97
C THR A 113 12.61 -29.39 3.44
N ARG A 114 12.15 -29.41 2.18
CA ARG A 114 11.67 -30.64 1.52
C ARG A 114 12.78 -31.67 1.32
N ARG A 115 13.95 -31.23 0.85
CA ARG A 115 15.12 -32.10 0.69
C ARG A 115 15.54 -32.77 2.01
N GLY A 116 15.38 -32.07 3.13
CA GLY A 116 15.68 -32.61 4.47
C GLY A 116 14.68 -33.64 5.03
N ARG A 117 13.46 -33.74 4.48
CA ARG A 117 12.40 -34.62 5.01
C ARG A 117 12.36 -36.04 4.42
N SER A 118 12.98 -36.31 3.26
CA SER A 118 13.27 -37.67 2.73
C SER A 118 13.98 -37.62 1.37
N ARG A 119 14.91 -38.55 1.10
CA ARG A 119 15.51 -38.77 -0.25
C ARG A 119 14.47 -39.15 -1.31
N ALA A 120 13.34 -39.75 -0.93
CA ALA A 120 12.26 -40.12 -1.86
C ALA A 120 11.42 -38.92 -2.35
N VAL A 121 11.49 -37.78 -1.66
CA VAL A 121 10.79 -36.54 -2.03
C VAL A 121 11.58 -35.71 -3.05
N SER A 122 12.86 -36.06 -3.30
CA SER A 122 13.71 -35.35 -4.27
C SER A 122 13.33 -35.56 -5.74
N ALA A 123 12.32 -36.39 -6.02
CA ALA A 123 11.72 -36.57 -7.35
C ALA A 123 10.51 -35.66 -7.60
N LEU A 124 10.06 -34.87 -6.61
CA LEU A 124 9.01 -33.87 -6.81
C LEU A 124 9.57 -32.62 -7.48
N GLN A 125 8.80 -32.06 -8.43
CA GLN A 125 9.10 -30.78 -9.08
C GLN A 125 9.35 -29.69 -8.03
N GLU A 126 10.47 -28.99 -8.16
CA GLU A 126 10.83 -27.90 -7.26
C GLU A 126 9.82 -26.77 -7.37
N TYR A 127 9.52 -26.11 -6.25
CA TYR A 127 8.75 -24.88 -6.33
C TYR A 127 9.60 -23.83 -7.03
N ALA A 128 8.98 -23.08 -7.93
CA ALA A 128 9.52 -21.85 -8.50
C ALA A 128 8.83 -20.63 -7.87
N PRO A 129 9.57 -19.52 -7.69
CA PRO A 129 8.95 -18.23 -7.32
C PRO A 129 7.97 -17.79 -8.42
N LEU A 130 7.10 -16.81 -8.15
CA LEU A 130 6.19 -16.33 -9.20
C LEU A 130 6.97 -15.61 -10.31
N TYR A 131 8.04 -14.94 -9.93
CA TYR A 131 9.05 -14.33 -10.79
C TYR A 131 10.37 -14.14 -10.02
N THR A 132 11.48 -13.98 -10.74
CA THR A 132 12.83 -13.75 -10.18
C THR A 132 13.21 -12.27 -10.16
N VAL A 133 14.29 -11.92 -9.44
CA VAL A 133 14.82 -10.54 -9.44
C VAL A 133 15.21 -10.12 -10.85
N ALA A 134 15.84 -11.00 -11.62
CA ALA A 134 16.19 -10.75 -13.02
C ALA A 134 14.96 -10.49 -13.91
N GLN A 135 13.85 -11.22 -13.67
CA GLN A 135 12.59 -10.98 -14.39
C GLN A 135 11.96 -9.64 -14.00
N ALA A 136 12.01 -9.27 -12.71
CA ALA A 136 11.57 -7.96 -12.25
C ALA A 136 12.38 -6.84 -12.92
N GLU A 137 13.72 -6.95 -12.94
CA GLU A 137 14.61 -5.99 -13.61
C GLU A 137 14.33 -5.88 -15.11
N SER A 138 14.16 -7.01 -15.80
CA SER A 138 13.82 -7.01 -17.22
C SER A 138 12.48 -6.32 -17.49
N PHE A 139 11.49 -6.53 -16.62
CA PHE A 139 10.15 -5.94 -16.76
C PHE A 139 10.18 -4.41 -16.65
N LEU A 140 11.06 -3.82 -15.83
CA LEU A 140 11.12 -2.36 -15.63
C LEU A 140 11.27 -1.57 -16.95
N ASN A 141 11.84 -2.18 -18.00
CA ASN A 141 11.96 -1.58 -19.33
C ASN A 141 10.62 -1.37 -20.07
N GLN A 142 9.54 -2.03 -19.63
CA GLN A 142 8.19 -1.86 -20.17
C GLN A 142 7.45 -0.67 -19.56
N LEU A 143 7.95 -0.10 -18.47
CA LEU A 143 7.32 1.04 -17.80
C LEU A 143 7.40 2.30 -18.67
N ARG A 144 6.30 3.05 -18.72
CA ARG A 144 6.17 4.32 -19.45
C ARG A 144 5.59 5.37 -18.52
N SER A 145 6.37 6.43 -18.28
CA SER A 145 5.97 7.50 -17.38
C SER A 145 4.88 8.35 -17.99
N VAL A 146 3.88 8.68 -17.18
CA VAL A 146 2.85 9.68 -17.45
C VAL A 146 2.85 10.75 -16.36
N ASN A 147 2.36 11.94 -16.70
CA ASN A 147 2.18 13.05 -15.78
C ASN A 147 0.72 13.13 -15.39
N TYR A 148 0.46 13.61 -14.18
CA TYR A 148 -0.90 13.96 -13.79
C TYR A 148 -1.51 15.01 -14.73
N ASN A 149 -2.83 14.98 -14.85
CA ASN A 149 -3.62 15.98 -15.56
C ASN A 149 -3.24 16.18 -17.05
N THR A 150 -2.54 15.21 -17.63
CA THR A 150 -2.12 15.22 -19.04
C THR A 150 -2.87 14.13 -19.80
N GLU A 151 -3.31 14.42 -21.02
CA GLU A 151 -3.98 13.45 -21.88
C GLU A 151 -2.97 12.50 -22.54
N TYR A 152 -3.27 11.21 -22.49
CA TYR A 152 -2.50 10.16 -23.13
C TYR A 152 -3.41 9.29 -23.99
N PHE A 153 -2.86 8.74 -25.07
CA PHE A 153 -3.55 7.84 -25.98
C PHE A 153 -2.83 6.51 -26.00
N PRO A 154 -3.08 5.62 -25.01
CA PRO A 154 -2.34 4.37 -24.89
C PRO A 154 -2.58 3.43 -26.08
N LEU A 155 -3.77 3.49 -26.68
CA LEU A 155 -4.20 2.67 -27.82
C LEU A 155 -5.15 3.49 -28.70
N SER A 156 -5.37 3.03 -29.93
CA SER A 156 -6.36 3.65 -30.82
C SER A 156 -7.76 3.61 -30.19
N GLY A 157 -8.46 4.74 -30.19
CA GLY A 157 -9.78 4.86 -29.56
C GLY A 157 -9.77 4.85 -28.03
N ALA A 158 -8.60 4.81 -27.38
CA ALA A 158 -8.45 4.93 -25.94
C ALA A 158 -7.73 6.25 -25.59
N ARG A 159 -8.35 7.09 -24.77
CA ARG A 159 -7.74 8.30 -24.20
C ARG A 159 -7.80 8.22 -22.69
N CYS A 160 -6.71 8.43 -21.98
CA CYS A 160 -6.70 8.43 -20.51
C CYS A 160 -6.04 9.67 -19.90
N ILE A 161 -6.46 10.00 -18.68
CA ILE A 161 -5.86 11.01 -17.82
C ILE A 161 -5.65 10.39 -16.44
N PHE A 162 -4.47 10.60 -15.86
CA PHE A 162 -4.15 10.21 -14.50
C PHE A 162 -4.39 11.41 -13.59
N ARG A 163 -5.19 11.23 -12.53
CA ARG A 163 -5.48 12.23 -11.50
C ARG A 163 -4.91 11.77 -10.17
N ASP A 164 -4.52 12.68 -9.30
CA ASP A 164 -3.96 12.30 -8.01
C ASP A 164 -5.01 11.57 -7.17
N ALA A 165 -4.69 10.37 -6.69
CA ALA A 165 -5.57 9.60 -5.82
C ALA A 165 -5.34 9.89 -4.33
N GLY A 166 -4.26 10.58 -3.97
CA GLY A 166 -3.95 10.93 -2.58
C GLY A 166 -3.65 9.75 -1.66
N HIS A 167 -3.39 8.56 -2.19
CA HIS A 167 -3.21 7.35 -1.39
C HIS A 167 -1.75 7.11 -0.99
N ILE A 168 -0.86 7.04 -1.98
CA ILE A 168 0.59 7.03 -1.79
C ILE A 168 1.24 7.95 -2.83
N LEU A 169 2.53 8.24 -2.65
CA LEU A 169 3.33 8.97 -3.63
C LEU A 169 3.16 8.39 -5.04
N GLY A 170 2.62 9.19 -5.96
CA GLY A 170 2.40 8.78 -7.35
C GLY A 170 1.11 8.00 -7.62
N SER A 171 0.28 7.77 -6.61
CA SER A 171 -1.00 7.08 -6.78
C SER A 171 -1.98 7.85 -7.68
N ALA A 172 -2.75 7.14 -8.49
CA ALA A 172 -3.60 7.75 -9.48
C ALA A 172 -4.98 7.12 -9.63
N ILE A 173 -5.99 8.01 -9.72
CA ILE A 173 -7.30 7.73 -10.31
C ILE A 173 -7.12 7.78 -11.83
N ILE A 174 -7.63 6.79 -12.55
CA ILE A 174 -7.52 6.72 -14.00
C ILE A 174 -8.89 7.03 -14.61
N GLU A 175 -8.98 8.19 -15.27
CA GLU A 175 -10.08 8.51 -16.18
C GLU A 175 -9.76 7.96 -17.57
N LEU A 176 -10.60 7.10 -18.14
CA LEU A 176 -10.38 6.44 -19.42
C LEU A 176 -11.61 6.59 -20.32
N TRP A 177 -11.44 7.22 -21.47
CA TRP A 177 -12.44 7.31 -22.52
C TRP A 177 -12.14 6.27 -23.59
N VAL A 178 -13.11 5.38 -23.83
CA VAL A 178 -13.02 4.34 -24.86
C VAL A 178 -14.08 4.58 -25.91
N THR A 179 -13.66 4.73 -27.15
CA THR A 179 -14.51 4.88 -28.33
C THR A 179 -14.62 3.54 -29.04
N ASN A 180 -15.85 3.05 -29.21
CA ASN A 180 -16.18 1.89 -30.03
C ASN A 180 -17.27 2.30 -31.04
N GLY A 181 -16.90 2.34 -32.32
CA GLY A 181 -17.74 2.90 -33.37
C GLY A 181 -18.05 4.38 -33.12
N SER A 182 -19.34 4.74 -33.09
CA SER A 182 -19.80 6.11 -32.84
C SER A 182 -20.02 6.45 -31.36
N HIS A 183 -19.75 5.52 -30.43
CA HIS A 183 -20.02 5.70 -29.00
C HIS A 183 -18.72 5.78 -28.21
N THR A 184 -18.62 6.79 -27.36
CA THR A 184 -17.54 6.93 -26.39
C THR A 184 -18.10 6.73 -24.98
N ARG A 185 -17.48 5.88 -24.17
CA ARG A 185 -17.79 5.76 -22.74
C ARG A 185 -16.60 6.19 -21.89
N LYS A 186 -16.89 6.87 -20.79
CA LYS A 186 -15.91 7.24 -19.77
C LYS A 186 -15.95 6.26 -18.60
N PHE A 187 -14.83 5.59 -18.40
CA PHE A 187 -14.51 4.78 -17.24
C PHE A 187 -13.74 5.63 -16.23
N VAL A 188 -13.98 5.38 -14.95
CA VAL A 188 -13.15 5.89 -13.87
C VAL A 188 -12.78 4.70 -12.99
N PHE A 189 -11.49 4.47 -12.84
CA PHE A 189 -10.93 3.51 -11.88
C PHE A 189 -10.32 4.34 -10.76
N SER A 190 -10.87 4.23 -9.54
CA SER A 190 -10.35 5.02 -8.42
C SER A 190 -8.92 4.66 -8.04
N GLY A 191 -8.50 3.42 -8.29
CA GLY A 191 -7.38 2.83 -7.54
C GLY A 191 -7.73 2.82 -6.06
N ASP A 192 -6.72 2.96 -5.21
CA ASP A 192 -6.92 3.25 -3.79
C ASP A 192 -7.04 4.77 -3.60
N LEU A 193 -8.03 5.19 -2.82
CA LEU A 193 -8.29 6.60 -2.55
C LEU A 193 -7.70 6.99 -1.19
N GLY A 194 -6.97 8.09 -1.18
CA GLY A 194 -6.43 8.72 0.01
C GLY A 194 -7.48 9.16 1.02
N GLN A 195 -7.15 9.05 2.32
CA GLN A 195 -7.89 9.80 3.33
C GLN A 195 -7.57 11.30 3.18
N PRO A 196 -8.58 12.18 3.02
CA PRO A 196 -8.32 13.61 2.95
C PRO A 196 -7.65 14.14 4.21
N GLY A 197 -6.71 15.08 4.05
CA GLY A 197 -5.87 15.62 5.12
C GLY A 197 -4.82 14.65 5.65
N HIS A 198 -4.59 13.53 4.97
CA HIS A 198 -3.49 12.62 5.30
C HIS A 198 -2.14 13.29 5.02
N PRO A 199 -1.16 13.23 5.93
CA PRO A 199 0.14 13.87 5.71
C PRO A 199 0.85 13.36 4.43
N ILE A 200 1.65 14.23 3.81
CA ILE A 200 2.54 13.99 2.66
C ILE A 200 1.87 14.13 1.30
N VAL A 201 0.77 13.45 1.08
CA VAL A 201 0.13 13.34 -0.24
C VAL A 201 -1.00 14.36 -0.36
N CYS A 202 -1.24 14.85 -1.58
CA CYS A 202 -2.37 15.74 -1.82
C CYS A 202 -3.70 14.99 -1.63
N ASP A 203 -4.77 15.72 -1.33
CA ASP A 203 -6.11 15.13 -1.28
C ASP A 203 -6.51 14.51 -2.64
N PRO A 204 -7.32 13.43 -2.63
CA PRO A 204 -7.79 12.80 -3.85
C PRO A 204 -8.50 13.81 -4.76
N THR A 205 -8.14 13.81 -6.05
CA THR A 205 -8.74 14.72 -7.03
C THR A 205 -10.23 14.39 -7.20
N PRO A 206 -11.15 15.37 -7.05
CA PRO A 206 -12.57 15.16 -7.32
C PRO A 206 -12.84 14.81 -8.79
N ILE A 207 -13.79 13.91 -9.03
CA ILE A 207 -14.26 13.55 -10.37
C ILE A 207 -15.75 13.85 -10.48
N ASP A 208 -16.16 14.51 -11.57
CA ASP A 208 -17.52 15.04 -11.70
C ASP A 208 -18.43 14.25 -12.65
N HIS A 209 -17.88 13.31 -13.42
CA HIS A 209 -18.60 12.51 -14.41
C HIS A 209 -17.92 11.15 -14.68
N ALA A 210 -18.72 10.09 -14.83
CA ALA A 210 -18.32 8.80 -15.39
C ALA A 210 -19.56 8.08 -15.94
N ASP A 211 -19.39 7.23 -16.94
CA ASP A 211 -20.44 6.29 -17.35
C ASP A 211 -20.31 4.97 -16.55
N ILE A 212 -19.07 4.53 -16.35
CA ILE A 212 -18.71 3.35 -15.56
C ILE A 212 -17.71 3.78 -14.47
N LEU A 213 -18.03 3.52 -13.21
CA LEU A 213 -17.13 3.77 -12.08
C LEU A 213 -16.74 2.45 -11.41
N LEU A 214 -15.45 2.27 -11.14
CA LEU A 214 -14.92 1.26 -10.23
C LEU A 214 -14.31 1.99 -9.04
N VAL A 215 -14.85 1.76 -7.85
CA VAL A 215 -14.44 2.44 -6.61
C VAL A 215 -13.99 1.43 -5.56
N GLU A 216 -12.88 1.72 -4.90
CA GLU A 216 -12.38 0.90 -3.78
C GLU A 216 -13.33 0.89 -2.57
N SER A 217 -13.16 -0.08 -1.68
CA SER A 217 -14.03 -0.24 -0.50
C SER A 217 -13.28 -0.79 0.70
N THR A 218 -11.98 -0.51 0.81
CA THR A 218 -11.11 -1.04 1.87
C THR A 218 -11.69 -0.75 3.26
N TYR A 219 -12.18 0.47 3.47
CA TYR A 219 -12.86 0.90 4.70
C TYR A 219 -14.30 1.34 4.50
N GLY A 220 -14.98 0.68 3.55
CA GLY A 220 -16.38 0.91 3.23
C GLY A 220 -17.38 0.69 4.37
N ASN A 221 -16.96 0.16 5.53
CA ASN A 221 -17.80 -0.17 6.69
C ASN A 221 -17.48 0.60 7.98
N ARG A 222 -16.51 1.51 7.96
CA ARG A 222 -16.06 2.17 9.19
C ARG A 222 -15.64 3.61 8.93
N LEU A 223 -15.55 4.36 10.02
CA LEU A 223 -15.00 5.71 10.07
C LEU A 223 -13.65 5.67 10.76
N HIS A 224 -12.71 6.48 10.29
CA HIS A 224 -11.45 6.68 11.01
C HIS A 224 -11.69 7.58 12.22
N ARG A 225 -10.75 7.53 13.17
CA ARG A 225 -10.71 8.53 14.24
C ARG A 225 -10.34 9.89 13.66
N ASN A 226 -10.78 10.95 14.31
CA ASN A 226 -10.39 12.31 13.95
C ASN A 226 -8.85 12.42 13.91
N MET A 227 -8.32 13.11 12.91
CA MET A 227 -6.88 13.30 12.75
C MET A 227 -6.29 14.08 13.93
N ASP A 228 -6.95 15.13 14.41
CA ASP A 228 -6.47 15.94 15.55
C ASP A 228 -6.33 15.07 16.80
N ASP A 229 -7.35 14.27 17.14
CA ASP A 229 -7.29 13.32 18.26
C ASP A 229 -6.18 12.27 18.06
N THR A 230 -5.95 11.86 16.82
CA THR A 230 -4.90 10.91 16.45
C THR A 230 -3.51 11.50 16.66
N LEU A 231 -3.32 12.77 16.30
CA LEU A 231 -2.09 13.51 16.51
C LEU A 231 -1.83 13.76 17.99
N ASP A 232 -2.86 14.14 18.75
CA ASP A 232 -2.76 14.34 20.20
C ASP A 232 -2.37 13.05 20.92
N GLU A 233 -2.95 11.91 20.53
CA GLU A 233 -2.57 10.61 21.09
C GLU A 233 -1.12 10.22 20.72
N LEU A 234 -0.70 10.49 19.48
CA LEU A 234 0.67 10.24 19.04
C LEU A 234 1.67 11.10 19.84
N VAL A 235 1.41 12.39 19.98
CA VAL A 235 2.23 13.33 20.77
C VAL A 235 2.28 12.90 22.22
N HIS A 236 1.13 12.53 22.81
CA HIS A 236 1.06 12.03 24.18
C HIS A 236 1.91 10.77 24.35
N ALA A 237 1.73 9.76 23.48
CA ALA A 237 2.47 8.50 23.55
C ALA A 237 3.98 8.73 23.47
N ILE A 238 4.44 9.61 22.57
CA ILE A 238 5.86 9.91 22.40
C ILE A 238 6.40 10.67 23.62
N ASN A 239 5.76 11.76 24.05
CA ASN A 239 6.24 12.56 25.18
C ASN A 239 6.20 11.79 26.50
N ASN A 240 5.14 11.04 26.79
CA ASN A 240 5.06 10.15 27.96
C ASN A 240 6.22 9.14 27.96
N THR A 241 6.53 8.55 26.81
CA THR A 241 7.60 7.55 26.72
C THR A 241 9.00 8.17 26.84
N LEU A 242 9.28 9.23 26.09
CA LEU A 242 10.62 9.80 25.99
C LEU A 242 10.95 10.73 27.17
N VAL A 243 9.98 11.51 27.66
CA VAL A 243 10.19 12.54 28.67
C VAL A 243 9.83 12.05 30.07
N GLU A 244 8.66 11.43 30.24
CA GLU A 244 8.18 11.05 31.58
C GLU A 244 8.76 9.71 32.04
N LYS A 245 8.75 8.70 31.15
CA LYS A 245 9.22 7.34 31.47
C LYS A 245 10.71 7.12 31.20
N GLY A 246 11.28 7.86 30.26
CA GLY A 246 12.67 7.69 29.83
C GLY A 246 12.94 6.37 29.11
N GLY A 247 11.99 5.87 28.31
CA GLY A 247 12.14 4.65 27.52
C GLY A 247 12.36 4.91 26.03
N ASN A 248 12.18 3.86 25.23
CA ASN A 248 12.21 3.91 23.77
C ASN A 248 10.80 3.79 23.20
N VAL A 249 10.57 4.45 22.07
CA VAL A 249 9.35 4.30 21.26
C VAL A 249 9.65 3.39 20.08
N ILE A 250 8.91 2.30 19.93
CA ILE A 250 9.05 1.38 18.79
C ILE A 250 7.82 1.48 17.90
N ILE A 251 8.02 1.75 16.61
CA ILE A 251 6.93 1.93 15.64
C ILE A 251 7.10 0.92 14.50
N PRO A 252 6.32 -0.18 14.51
CA PRO A 252 6.19 -1.05 13.35
C PRO A 252 5.56 -0.29 12.18
N ALA A 253 6.23 -0.25 11.02
CA ALA A 253 5.70 0.43 9.84
C ALA A 253 6.02 -0.32 8.53
N PHE A 254 5.15 -0.15 7.53
CA PHE A 254 5.47 -0.52 6.14
C PHE A 254 6.49 0.47 5.57
N THR A 255 7.39 -0.02 4.74
CA THR A 255 8.58 0.69 4.26
C THR A 255 8.30 1.77 3.23
N VAL A 256 7.20 1.63 2.49
CA VAL A 256 6.67 2.58 1.52
C VAL A 256 5.30 3.04 2.02
N GLY A 257 5.04 4.35 1.96
CA GLY A 257 3.86 4.98 2.55
C GLY A 257 4.09 5.28 4.03
N ARG A 258 3.65 4.37 4.92
CA ARG A 258 3.57 4.64 6.38
C ARG A 258 4.86 5.15 7.02
N THR A 259 6.02 4.59 6.67
CA THR A 259 7.29 5.06 7.24
C THR A 259 7.55 6.50 6.87
N GLN A 260 7.26 6.89 5.63
CA GLN A 260 7.37 8.28 5.20
C GLN A 260 6.35 9.11 5.99
N ASP A 261 5.05 8.79 5.97
CA ASP A 261 4.00 9.55 6.68
C ASP A 261 4.42 9.91 8.11
N LEU A 262 4.91 8.92 8.85
CA LEU A 262 5.38 9.09 10.22
C LEU A 262 6.61 10.00 10.31
N LEU A 263 7.59 9.85 9.43
CA LEU A 263 8.79 10.69 9.46
C LEU A 263 8.45 12.16 9.26
N PHE A 264 7.66 12.48 8.24
CA PHE A 264 7.29 13.87 7.95
C PHE A 264 6.37 14.43 9.03
N LEU A 265 5.44 13.62 9.54
CA LEU A 265 4.59 14.02 10.66
C LEU A 265 5.40 14.33 11.93
N LEU A 266 6.40 13.50 12.27
CA LEU A 266 7.28 13.75 13.42
C LEU A 266 8.11 15.03 13.24
N ILE A 267 8.58 15.30 12.01
CA ILE A 267 9.28 16.54 11.68
C ILE A 267 8.35 17.74 11.88
N ASP A 268 7.11 17.63 11.42
CA ASP A 268 6.14 18.73 11.52
C ASP A 268 5.72 19.00 12.96
N LEU A 269 5.39 17.96 13.73
CA LEU A 269 5.09 18.08 15.16
C LEU A 269 6.27 18.66 15.96
N TYR A 270 7.51 18.39 15.56
CA TYR A 270 8.70 19.06 16.13
C TYR A 270 8.76 20.53 15.73
N ARG A 271 8.53 20.85 14.45
CA ARG A 271 8.49 22.23 13.94
C ARG A 271 7.44 23.07 14.67
N GLU A 272 6.30 22.48 15.00
CA GLU A 272 5.22 23.10 15.79
C GLU A 272 5.53 23.21 17.29
N GLY A 273 6.62 22.61 17.77
CA GLY A 273 7.00 22.61 19.19
C GLY A 273 6.20 21.64 20.07
N LYS A 274 5.41 20.73 19.47
CA LYS A 274 4.65 19.69 20.19
C LYS A 274 5.54 18.53 20.65
N LEU A 275 6.66 18.30 19.97
CA LEU A 275 7.66 17.30 20.31
C LEU A 275 9.03 17.94 20.61
N GLY A 276 9.73 17.38 21.61
CA GLY A 276 11.07 17.81 22.00
C GLY A 276 12.19 17.18 21.15
N GLU A 277 13.44 17.33 21.60
CA GLU A 277 14.58 16.66 20.94
C GLU A 277 14.42 15.14 20.92
N MET A 278 14.64 14.56 19.75
CA MET A 278 14.47 13.12 19.52
C MET A 278 15.50 12.60 18.53
N ASP A 279 15.97 11.38 18.81
CA ASP A 279 16.79 10.59 17.89
C ASP A 279 15.87 9.55 17.22
N ILE A 280 15.60 9.75 15.93
CA ILE A 280 14.75 8.89 15.11
C ILE A 280 15.64 7.95 14.28
N TYR A 281 15.42 6.66 14.44
CA TYR A 281 16.11 5.61 13.71
C TYR A 281 15.14 4.91 12.77
N VAL A 282 15.46 4.89 11.48
CA VAL A 282 14.71 4.17 10.45
C VAL A 282 15.47 2.92 10.08
N ASP A 283 15.09 1.81 10.70
CA ASP A 283 15.75 0.51 10.52
C ASP A 283 15.07 -0.32 9.43
N SER A 284 15.27 0.13 8.20
CA SER A 284 14.83 -0.54 6.99
C SER A 284 15.62 -0.02 5.77
N PRO A 285 16.44 -0.86 5.11
CA PRO A 285 17.15 -0.47 3.89
C PRO A 285 16.20 0.02 2.79
N MET A 286 15.03 -0.62 2.66
CA MET A 286 14.01 -0.20 1.69
C MET A 286 13.41 1.16 2.04
N ALA A 287 13.22 1.48 3.32
CA ALA A 287 12.66 2.78 3.71
C ALA A 287 13.59 3.94 3.35
N LEU A 288 14.91 3.75 3.36
CA LEU A 288 15.84 4.76 2.87
C LEU A 288 15.64 5.01 1.37
N ALA A 289 15.57 3.95 0.56
CA ALA A 289 15.35 4.09 -0.88
C ALA A 289 14.01 4.78 -1.18
N ALA A 290 12.94 4.35 -0.51
CA ALA A 290 11.61 4.95 -0.64
C ALA A 290 11.58 6.42 -0.21
N THR A 291 12.27 6.78 0.86
CA THR A 291 12.38 8.17 1.32
C THR A 291 13.18 9.02 0.32
N GLY A 292 14.26 8.48 -0.24
CA GLY A 292 15.02 9.14 -1.31
C GLY A 292 14.16 9.42 -2.54
N ILE A 293 13.32 8.46 -2.95
CA ILE A 293 12.34 8.63 -4.04
C ILE A 293 11.31 9.70 -3.68
N THR A 294 10.78 9.67 -2.46
CA THR A 294 9.83 10.70 -1.97
C THR A 294 10.43 12.11 -2.06
N MET A 295 11.69 12.26 -1.66
CA MET A 295 12.40 13.54 -1.76
C MET A 295 12.69 13.97 -3.19
N LYS A 296 12.91 13.03 -4.12
CA LYS A 296 13.05 13.31 -5.56
C LYS A 296 11.76 13.88 -6.15
N HIS A 297 10.61 13.43 -5.65
CA HIS A 297 9.27 13.81 -6.10
C HIS A 297 8.58 14.83 -5.20
N ILE A 298 9.35 15.67 -4.48
CA ILE A 298 8.81 16.64 -3.52
C ILE A 298 7.76 17.60 -4.10
N ALA A 299 7.80 17.85 -5.41
CA ALA A 299 6.89 18.77 -6.11
C ALA A 299 5.45 18.26 -6.22
N VAL A 300 5.21 16.97 -6.02
CA VAL A 300 3.84 16.37 -6.02
C VAL A 300 3.33 16.07 -4.60
N LEU A 301 4.09 16.45 -3.57
CA LEU A 301 3.66 16.34 -2.18
C LEU A 301 2.77 17.52 -1.81
N ASP A 302 2.01 17.38 -0.72
CA ASP A 302 1.22 18.47 -0.15
C ASP A 302 2.10 19.68 0.24
N ARG A 303 1.46 20.83 0.46
CA ARG A 303 2.18 22.07 0.74
C ARG A 303 2.83 22.05 2.11
N GLU A 304 2.13 21.51 3.10
CA GLU A 304 2.55 21.43 4.50
C GLU A 304 3.86 20.63 4.63
N THR A 305 3.98 19.52 3.90
CA THR A 305 5.16 18.66 3.81
C THR A 305 6.30 19.36 3.09
N GLN A 306 6.02 20.05 1.99
CA GLN A 306 7.03 20.87 1.30
C GLN A 306 7.59 21.94 2.25
N GLU A 307 6.74 22.63 3.00
CA GLU A 307 7.13 23.64 3.99
C GLU A 307 7.93 23.02 5.16
N ALA A 308 7.51 21.86 5.67
CA ALA A 308 8.22 21.15 6.74
C ALA A 308 9.64 20.72 6.30
N MET A 309 9.78 20.27 5.06
CA MET A 309 11.09 19.90 4.52
C MET A 309 12.00 21.09 4.24
N GLN A 310 11.43 22.19 3.74
CA GLN A 310 12.19 23.44 3.61
C GLN A 310 12.68 23.92 4.97
N TRP A 311 11.81 23.88 5.99
CA TRP A 311 12.18 24.19 7.37
C TRP A 311 13.31 23.28 7.89
N MET A 312 13.23 21.96 7.67
CA MET A 312 14.25 21.00 8.10
C MET A 312 15.62 21.25 7.42
N ARG A 313 15.63 21.75 6.18
CA ARG A 313 16.86 22.12 5.48
C ARG A 313 17.46 23.43 6.01
N ALA A 314 16.62 24.40 6.36
CA ALA A 314 17.04 25.74 6.76
C ALA A 314 17.46 25.88 8.23
N ASN A 315 17.05 24.95 9.11
CA ASN A 315 17.28 25.04 10.55
C ASN A 315 18.36 24.08 11.05
N ASP A 316 19.18 24.56 12.00
CA ASP A 316 20.20 23.76 12.69
C ASP A 316 19.60 22.93 13.83
N LYS A 317 18.61 23.49 14.54
CA LYS A 317 17.86 22.78 15.58
C LYS A 317 16.70 22.00 14.94
N LYS A 318 16.94 20.71 14.72
CA LYS A 318 16.01 19.79 14.03
C LYS A 318 16.09 18.37 14.61
N PRO A 319 15.08 17.51 14.35
CA PRO A 319 15.13 16.10 14.73
C PRO A 319 16.35 15.41 14.10
N ARG A 320 16.96 14.48 14.84
CA ARG A 320 18.10 13.71 14.34
C ARG A 320 17.58 12.42 13.72
N ILE A 321 17.61 12.32 12.39
CA ILE A 321 17.11 11.15 11.66
C ILE A 321 18.30 10.34 11.14
N ARG A 322 18.34 9.05 11.46
CA ARG A 322 19.37 8.11 11.01
C ARG A 322 18.74 6.91 10.30
N PHE A 323 19.14 6.70 9.06
CA PHE A 323 18.72 5.53 8.28
C PHE A 323 19.73 4.41 8.46
N ILE A 324 19.26 3.27 8.95
CA ILE A 324 20.10 2.13 9.29
C ILE A 324 20.01 1.10 8.18
N GLN A 325 21.16 0.83 7.55
CA GLN A 325 21.26 -0.16 6.48
C GLN A 325 21.93 -1.43 6.98
N ASP A 326 23.00 -1.26 7.76
CA ASP A 326 23.87 -2.35 8.19
C ASP A 326 23.21 -3.20 9.29
N VAL A 327 23.53 -4.50 9.29
CA VAL A 327 22.98 -5.45 10.26
C VAL A 327 23.61 -5.26 11.63
N GLU A 328 24.90 -4.96 11.72
CA GLU A 328 25.59 -4.70 12.98
C GLU A 328 25.07 -3.41 13.62
N GLU A 329 24.84 -2.36 12.84
CA GLU A 329 24.24 -1.11 13.32
C GLU A 329 22.81 -1.34 13.84
N SER A 330 21.99 -2.12 13.11
CA SER A 330 20.66 -2.54 13.58
C SER A 330 20.73 -3.33 14.89
N MET A 331 21.73 -4.22 15.04
CA MET A 331 21.96 -4.95 16.28
C MET A 331 22.34 -4.02 17.44
N GLN A 332 23.19 -3.02 17.20
CA GLN A 332 23.58 -2.03 18.21
C GLN A 332 22.39 -1.22 18.72
N LEU A 333 21.40 -0.91 17.88
CA LEU A 333 20.18 -0.22 18.33
C LEU A 333 19.43 -0.96 19.44
N ASN A 334 19.49 -2.29 19.47
CA ASN A 334 18.86 -3.07 20.55
C ASN A 334 19.51 -2.83 21.92
N THR A 335 20.69 -2.22 21.97
CA THR A 335 21.38 -1.87 23.22
C THR A 335 21.02 -0.49 23.74
N VAL A 336 20.36 0.35 22.93
CA VAL A 336 19.94 1.71 23.32
C VAL A 336 18.88 1.62 24.40
N GLN A 337 19.16 2.21 25.56
CA GLN A 337 18.27 2.11 26.71
C GLN A 337 17.16 3.16 26.70
N GLN A 338 17.39 4.38 26.22
CA GLN A 338 16.39 5.45 26.34
C GLN A 338 16.51 6.48 25.23
N GLY A 339 15.41 7.20 24.98
CA GLY A 339 15.40 8.39 24.14
C GLY A 339 15.31 8.13 22.63
N ALA A 340 15.23 6.87 22.21
CA ALA A 340 15.16 6.51 20.80
C ALA A 340 13.72 6.30 20.30
N ILE A 341 13.43 6.82 19.11
CA ILE A 341 12.27 6.42 18.30
C ILE A 341 12.79 5.48 17.20
N ILE A 342 12.36 4.21 17.20
CA ILE A 342 12.81 3.21 16.22
C ILE A 342 11.62 2.82 15.32
N ILE A 343 11.68 3.23 14.06
CA ILE A 343 10.74 2.86 13.02
C ILE A 343 11.33 1.69 12.23
N SER A 344 10.66 0.54 12.20
CA SER A 344 11.18 -0.65 11.51
C SER A 344 10.09 -1.51 10.89
N ALA A 345 10.46 -2.20 9.81
CA ALA A 345 9.60 -3.13 9.12
C ALA A 345 9.70 -4.56 9.71
N SER A 346 8.64 -5.36 9.63
CA SER A 346 7.35 -5.13 8.94
C SER A 346 6.28 -4.47 9.82
N GLY A 347 5.34 -3.75 9.20
CA GLY A 347 4.25 -3.04 9.89
C GLY A 347 3.29 -3.92 10.70
N MET A 348 3.27 -5.24 10.45
CA MET A 348 2.45 -6.20 11.20
C MET A 348 3.23 -7.04 12.23
N CYS A 349 4.51 -6.73 12.42
CA CYS A 349 5.42 -7.38 13.39
C CYS A 349 5.74 -8.87 13.14
N ASP A 350 5.32 -9.47 12.03
CA ASP A 350 5.50 -10.92 11.80
C ASP A 350 6.88 -11.31 11.26
N ALA A 351 7.51 -10.38 10.55
CA ALA A 351 8.81 -10.55 9.89
C ALA A 351 9.64 -9.27 9.97
N GLY A 352 10.94 -9.41 9.63
CA GLY A 352 11.87 -8.28 9.55
C GLY A 352 12.53 -7.93 10.87
N ARG A 353 13.28 -6.81 10.84
CA ARG A 353 14.11 -6.31 11.95
C ARG A 353 13.28 -5.88 13.16
N ILE A 354 12.02 -5.48 12.95
CA ILE A 354 11.08 -5.11 14.01
C ILE A 354 10.95 -6.18 15.12
N LYS A 355 11.06 -7.48 14.79
CA LYS A 355 10.96 -8.56 15.78
C LYS A 355 12.09 -8.52 16.80
N TYR A 356 13.27 -8.08 16.38
CA TYR A 356 14.40 -7.90 17.29
C TYR A 356 14.12 -6.72 18.21
N HIS A 357 13.74 -5.56 17.66
CA HIS A 357 13.37 -4.38 18.47
C HIS A 357 12.27 -4.68 19.47
N LEU A 358 11.22 -5.41 19.07
CA LEU A 358 10.16 -5.87 19.97
C LEU A 358 10.69 -6.81 21.05
N LYS A 359 11.56 -7.76 20.71
CA LYS A 359 12.16 -8.67 21.69
C LYS A 359 12.88 -7.94 22.82
N TYR A 360 13.62 -6.88 22.50
CA TYR A 360 14.41 -6.13 23.48
C TYR A 360 13.62 -5.06 24.23
N ASN A 361 12.48 -4.60 23.70
CA ASN A 361 11.71 -3.50 24.30
C ASN A 361 10.37 -3.91 24.92
N LEU A 362 9.73 -5.02 24.52
CA LEU A 362 8.40 -5.39 25.03
C LEU A 362 8.34 -5.65 26.54
N ASN A 363 9.41 -6.18 27.14
CA ASN A 363 9.46 -6.48 28.58
C ASN A 363 9.84 -5.27 29.44
N ARG A 364 9.98 -4.09 28.84
CA ARG A 364 10.43 -2.86 29.51
C ARG A 364 9.23 -1.94 29.74
N PRO A 365 8.78 -1.70 30.99
CA PRO A 365 7.60 -0.88 31.28
C PRO A 365 7.76 0.61 30.94
N GLU A 366 8.99 1.09 30.79
CA GLU A 366 9.31 2.43 30.35
C GLU A 366 9.17 2.63 28.83
N CYS A 367 9.18 1.55 28.04
CA CYS A 367 9.06 1.61 26.59
C CYS A 367 7.59 1.58 26.13
N SER A 368 7.38 2.02 24.89
CA SER A 368 6.07 1.99 24.24
C SER A 368 6.16 1.46 22.82
N ILE A 369 5.15 0.71 22.41
CA ILE A 369 4.97 0.24 21.04
C ILE A 369 3.78 1.00 20.44
N ILE A 370 4.00 1.71 19.34
CA ILE A 370 2.96 2.49 18.66
C ILE A 370 2.57 1.78 17.37
N ILE A 371 1.34 1.27 17.32
CA ILE A 371 0.78 0.61 16.14
C ILE A 371 -0.01 1.64 15.33
N THR A 372 0.38 1.85 14.07
CA THR A 372 -0.10 2.96 13.21
C THR A 372 -0.85 2.49 11.97
N GLY A 373 -1.14 1.20 11.88
CA GLY A 373 -1.75 0.58 10.71
C GLY A 373 -2.49 -0.70 11.05
N PHE A 374 -3.30 -1.16 10.10
CA PHE A 374 -4.11 -2.36 10.26
C PHE A 374 -3.25 -3.59 10.59
N GLN A 375 -3.74 -4.38 11.54
CA GLN A 375 -3.12 -5.62 11.97
C GLN A 375 -4.02 -6.79 11.61
N ALA A 376 -3.61 -7.57 10.62
CA ALA A 376 -4.38 -8.72 10.16
C ALA A 376 -4.55 -9.78 11.28
N ALA A 377 -5.61 -10.59 11.19
CA ALA A 377 -5.82 -11.65 12.16
C ALA A 377 -4.61 -12.61 12.20
N ARG A 378 -4.25 -13.06 13.41
CA ARG A 378 -3.15 -14.02 13.69
C ARG A 378 -1.73 -13.47 13.56
N THR A 379 -1.55 -12.19 13.23
CA THR A 379 -0.22 -11.56 13.26
C THR A 379 0.24 -11.30 14.70
N LEU A 380 1.55 -11.15 14.90
CA LEU A 380 2.11 -10.72 16.18
C LEU A 380 1.57 -9.34 16.58
N GLY A 381 1.53 -8.39 15.65
CA GLY A 381 1.03 -7.05 15.94
C GLY A 381 -0.44 -7.06 16.35
N ARG A 382 -1.27 -7.92 15.76
CA ARG A 382 -2.67 -8.07 16.17
C ARG A 382 -2.80 -8.57 17.61
N ARG A 383 -1.98 -9.56 18.00
CA ARG A 383 -1.96 -10.06 19.38
C ARG A 383 -1.56 -8.98 20.39
N LEU A 384 -0.65 -8.08 20.02
CA LEU A 384 -0.26 -6.95 20.87
C LEU A 384 -1.43 -5.96 21.04
N VAL A 385 -2.10 -5.61 19.93
CA VAL A 385 -3.29 -4.74 19.94
C VAL A 385 -4.43 -5.36 20.78
N ASP A 386 -4.63 -6.68 20.69
CA ASP A 386 -5.64 -7.40 21.48
C ASP A 386 -5.26 -7.56 22.98
N GLY A 387 -4.13 -6.97 23.41
CA GLY A 387 -3.74 -6.92 24.83
C GLY A 387 -3.05 -8.17 25.36
N ALA A 388 -2.41 -8.98 24.50
CA ALA A 388 -1.70 -10.17 24.92
C ALA A 388 -0.60 -9.84 25.95
N ARG A 389 -0.67 -10.46 27.13
CA ARG A 389 0.32 -10.29 28.20
C ARG A 389 1.63 -11.04 27.95
N VAL A 390 1.58 -12.06 27.08
CA VAL A 390 2.74 -12.85 26.65
C VAL A 390 2.64 -13.11 25.15
N VAL A 391 3.74 -12.87 24.45
CA VAL A 391 3.88 -13.16 23.02
C VAL A 391 5.12 -14.00 22.77
N ARG A 392 5.13 -14.75 21.66
CA ARG A 392 6.26 -15.61 21.31
C ARG A 392 7.04 -15.05 20.14
N ILE A 393 8.31 -14.70 20.36
CA ILE A 393 9.21 -14.16 19.33
C ILE A 393 10.47 -15.01 19.30
N PHE A 394 10.87 -15.49 18.11
CA PHE A 394 12.01 -16.41 17.92
C PHE A 394 11.97 -17.65 18.83
N GLY A 395 10.76 -18.18 19.09
CA GLY A 395 10.55 -19.34 19.94
C GLY A 395 10.60 -19.07 21.45
N GLN A 396 10.89 -17.84 21.87
CA GLN A 396 10.95 -17.42 23.26
C GLN A 396 9.68 -16.68 23.67
N ASP A 397 9.15 -16.97 24.85
CA ASP A 397 8.02 -16.26 25.43
C ASP A 397 8.51 -14.95 26.06
N ILE A 398 7.86 -13.85 25.70
CA ILE A 398 8.20 -12.50 26.10
C ILE A 398 6.99 -11.89 26.78
N VAL A 399 7.19 -11.43 28.02
CA VAL A 399 6.17 -10.72 28.78
C VAL A 399 6.03 -9.31 28.22
N VAL A 400 4.80 -8.88 27.98
CA VAL A 400 4.48 -7.54 27.49
C VAL A 400 4.22 -6.63 28.69
N ARG A 401 5.20 -5.77 28.98
CA ARG A 401 5.16 -4.72 30.01
C ARG A 401 5.18 -3.32 29.43
N ALA A 402 5.72 -3.15 28.23
CA ALA A 402 5.64 -1.91 27.48
C ALA A 402 4.18 -1.52 27.21
N ASP A 403 3.91 -0.22 27.13
CA ASP A 403 2.60 0.27 26.71
C ASP A 403 2.39 -0.04 25.23
N ILE A 404 1.15 -0.36 24.86
CA ILE A 404 0.75 -0.56 23.46
C ILE A 404 -0.26 0.52 23.09
N TYR A 405 0.13 1.44 22.21
CA TYR A 405 -0.74 2.48 21.66
C TYR A 405 -1.23 2.08 20.27
N THR A 406 -2.48 2.40 19.94
CA THR A 406 -3.06 2.14 18.62
C THR A 406 -3.58 3.45 18.01
N ILE A 407 -2.77 4.01 17.11
CA ILE A 407 -3.01 5.30 16.48
C ILE A 407 -3.85 5.08 15.21
N GLY A 408 -5.15 5.33 15.33
CA GLY A 408 -6.18 4.88 14.39
C GLY A 408 -6.51 5.80 13.21
N GLY A 409 -6.01 7.04 13.16
CA GLY A 409 -6.34 8.01 12.11
C GLY A 409 -5.36 8.08 10.94
N LEU A 410 -4.21 7.40 11.00
CA LEU A 410 -3.17 7.56 9.98
C LEU A 410 -3.45 6.75 8.70
N SER A 411 -4.52 5.96 8.60
CA SER A 411 -4.76 5.08 7.44
C SER A 411 -4.64 5.83 6.10
N ALA A 412 -3.86 5.27 5.15
CA ALA A 412 -3.70 5.84 3.82
C ALA A 412 -4.94 5.68 2.91
N HIS A 413 -5.89 4.81 3.27
CA HIS A 413 -7.15 4.68 2.55
C HIS A 413 -8.25 5.53 3.19
N ALA A 414 -9.11 6.10 2.34
CA ALA A 414 -10.33 6.79 2.69
C ALA A 414 -11.28 5.90 3.52
N ASP A 415 -11.86 6.47 4.56
CA ASP A 415 -12.97 5.83 5.28
C ASP A 415 -14.31 5.96 4.52
N GLN A 416 -15.38 5.35 5.06
CA GLN A 416 -16.69 5.38 4.41
C GLN A 416 -17.18 6.82 4.15
N LYS A 417 -16.96 7.75 5.09
CA LYS A 417 -17.40 9.14 4.92
C LYS A 417 -16.59 9.81 3.81
N ALA A 418 -15.28 9.69 3.80
CA ALA A 418 -14.42 10.26 2.76
C ALA A 418 -14.74 9.68 1.38
N LEU A 419 -15.02 8.38 1.28
CA LEU A 419 -15.47 7.75 0.03
C LEU A 419 -16.80 8.33 -0.45
N LEU A 420 -17.80 8.49 0.44
CA LEU A 420 -19.09 9.10 0.09
C LEU A 420 -18.95 10.56 -0.30
N ASP A 421 -18.12 11.33 0.41
CA ASP A 421 -17.84 12.73 0.11
C ASP A 421 -17.19 12.86 -1.28
N TRP A 422 -16.21 12.00 -1.61
CA TRP A 422 -15.60 11.95 -2.94
C TRP A 422 -16.63 11.61 -4.02
N LEU A 423 -17.47 10.58 -3.81
CA LEU A 423 -18.55 10.20 -4.71
C LEU A 423 -19.62 11.29 -4.87
N GLY A 424 -19.83 12.14 -3.85
CA GLY A 424 -20.75 13.27 -3.88
C GLY A 424 -20.37 14.37 -4.88
N HIS A 425 -19.14 14.36 -5.41
CA HIS A 425 -18.71 15.33 -6.44
C HIS A 425 -19.25 15.02 -7.84
N PHE A 426 -19.77 13.81 -8.08
CA PHE A 426 -20.37 13.46 -9.36
C PHE A 426 -21.66 14.24 -9.58
N LYS A 427 -21.71 15.00 -10.69
CA LYS A 427 -22.88 15.82 -11.06
C LYS A 427 -24.10 14.97 -11.39
N LYS A 428 -23.88 13.74 -11.85
CA LYS A 428 -24.89 12.73 -12.15
C LYS A 428 -24.37 11.36 -11.71
N PRO A 429 -25.25 10.48 -11.20
CA PRO A 429 -24.88 9.10 -10.92
C PRO A 429 -24.32 8.43 -12.19
N PRO A 430 -23.18 7.70 -12.09
CA PRO A 430 -22.72 6.85 -13.19
C PRO A 430 -23.79 5.84 -13.60
N ALA A 431 -23.80 5.46 -14.88
CA ALA A 431 -24.75 4.47 -15.38
C ALA A 431 -24.54 3.10 -14.74
N ARG A 432 -23.28 2.77 -14.37
CA ARG A 432 -22.95 1.61 -13.53
C ARG A 432 -21.80 1.97 -12.58
N THR A 433 -21.94 1.59 -11.33
CA THR A 433 -20.90 1.68 -10.30
C THR A 433 -20.59 0.29 -9.76
N PHE A 434 -19.32 -0.08 -9.78
CA PHE A 434 -18.80 -1.33 -9.22
C PHE A 434 -17.99 -1.03 -7.97
N VAL A 435 -18.39 -1.63 -6.86
CA VAL A 435 -17.66 -1.56 -5.59
C VAL A 435 -16.67 -2.71 -5.54
N VAL A 436 -15.38 -2.39 -5.58
CA VAL A 436 -14.26 -3.32 -5.69
C VAL A 436 -13.28 -3.10 -4.54
N HIS A 437 -12.19 -3.88 -4.47
CA HIS A 437 -11.09 -3.69 -3.52
C HIS A 437 -11.55 -3.57 -2.06
N GLY A 438 -12.19 -4.62 -1.56
CA GLY A 438 -12.79 -4.66 -0.24
C GLY A 438 -13.24 -6.06 0.13
N GLU A 439 -13.17 -6.41 1.42
CA GLU A 439 -13.79 -7.64 1.91
C GLU A 439 -15.31 -7.59 1.66
N PRO A 440 -16.00 -8.75 1.52
CA PRO A 440 -17.41 -8.77 1.16
C PRO A 440 -18.31 -7.90 2.07
N GLY A 441 -18.01 -7.86 3.37
CA GLY A 441 -18.73 -7.01 4.32
C GLY A 441 -18.48 -5.50 4.12
N ASN A 442 -17.26 -5.11 3.75
CA ASN A 442 -16.90 -3.72 3.52
C ASN A 442 -17.52 -3.20 2.21
N ALA A 443 -17.44 -4.00 1.15
CA ALA A 443 -18.06 -3.71 -0.12
C ALA A 443 -19.58 -3.60 -0.01
N ALA A 444 -20.24 -4.52 0.71
CA ALA A 444 -21.68 -4.48 0.97
C ALA A 444 -22.09 -3.22 1.76
N SER A 445 -21.31 -2.86 2.78
CA SER A 445 -21.57 -1.68 3.60
C SER A 445 -21.48 -0.40 2.78
N LEU A 446 -20.44 -0.26 1.93
CA LEU A 446 -20.30 0.91 1.07
C LEU A 446 -21.39 0.96 0.00
N ALA A 447 -21.70 -0.17 -0.64
CA ALA A 447 -22.75 -0.24 -1.65
C ALA A 447 -24.11 0.23 -1.09
N SER A 448 -24.49 -0.23 0.11
CA SER A 448 -25.69 0.25 0.80
C SER A 448 -25.58 1.75 1.08
N ALA A 449 -24.46 2.22 1.64
CA ALA A 449 -24.30 3.63 1.98
C ALA A 449 -24.39 4.56 0.76
N ILE A 450 -23.90 4.15 -0.42
CA ILE A 450 -24.05 4.87 -1.68
C ILE A 450 -25.53 4.95 -2.08
N GLN A 451 -26.25 3.84 -2.01
CA GLN A 451 -27.68 3.80 -2.35
C GLN A 451 -28.51 4.65 -1.38
N ASP A 452 -28.20 4.60 -0.10
CA ASP A 452 -28.94 5.29 0.96
C ASP A 452 -28.67 6.80 0.97
N THR A 453 -27.41 7.21 0.75
CA THR A 453 -26.97 8.62 0.90
C THR A 453 -26.98 9.38 -0.43
N LEU A 454 -26.53 8.74 -1.53
CA LEU A 454 -26.40 9.38 -2.83
C LEU A 454 -27.55 9.00 -3.79
N HIS A 455 -28.38 8.03 -3.42
CA HIS A 455 -29.53 7.55 -4.21
C HIS A 455 -29.17 6.98 -5.58
N TRP A 456 -27.95 6.46 -5.75
CA TRP A 456 -27.51 5.83 -7.00
C TRP A 456 -28.15 4.45 -7.14
N GLN A 457 -28.82 4.22 -8.27
CA GLN A 457 -29.63 3.00 -8.47
C GLN A 457 -28.82 1.79 -8.97
N HIS A 458 -27.68 2.02 -9.63
CA HIS A 458 -26.93 0.98 -10.34
C HIS A 458 -25.57 0.71 -9.69
N VAL A 459 -25.60 0.32 -8.42
CA VAL A 459 -24.42 -0.07 -7.65
C VAL A 459 -24.37 -1.60 -7.54
N ALA A 460 -23.24 -2.20 -7.92
CA ALA A 460 -23.05 -3.64 -7.90
C ALA A 460 -21.71 -4.01 -7.27
N ILE A 461 -21.64 -5.18 -6.64
CA ILE A 461 -20.41 -5.79 -6.17
C ILE A 461 -20.11 -6.95 -7.14
N PRO A 462 -19.06 -6.85 -7.96
CA PRO A 462 -18.75 -7.89 -8.93
C PRO A 462 -18.21 -9.13 -8.22
N GLU A 463 -18.42 -10.29 -8.85
CA GLU A 463 -17.76 -11.54 -8.45
C GLU A 463 -16.45 -11.71 -9.21
N GLN A 464 -15.48 -12.39 -8.59
CA GLN A 464 -14.23 -12.71 -9.25
C GLN A 464 -14.47 -13.54 -10.52
N LYS A 465 -13.86 -13.13 -11.63
CA LYS A 465 -14.00 -13.66 -13.00
C LYS A 465 -15.36 -13.42 -13.66
N SER A 466 -16.23 -12.62 -13.05
CA SER A 466 -17.43 -12.14 -13.74
C SER A 466 -17.04 -11.16 -14.86
N ALA A 467 -17.87 -11.12 -15.90
CA ALA A 467 -17.70 -10.23 -17.04
C ALA A 467 -19.00 -9.49 -17.32
N VAL A 468 -18.88 -8.24 -17.73
CA VAL A 468 -20.00 -7.35 -18.01
C VAL A 468 -19.85 -6.78 -19.42
N THR A 469 -20.86 -7.01 -20.26
CA THR A 469 -20.95 -6.36 -21.58
C THR A 469 -21.48 -4.94 -21.40
N LEU A 470 -20.80 -3.98 -22.05
CA LEU A 470 -20.98 -2.55 -21.82
C LEU A 470 -21.68 -1.84 -22.95
#